data_AF-A0A0J0Y3C4-F1
#
_entry.id   AF-A0A0J0Y3C4-F1
#
_cell.length_a   1.000
_cell.length_b   1.000
_cell.length_c   1.000
_cell.angle_alpha   90.00
_cell.angle_beta   90.00
_cell.angle_gamma   90.00
#
_symmetry.space_group_name_H-M   'P 1'
#
loop_
_entity.id
_entity.type
_entity.pdbx_description
1 polymer ?
#
loop_
_entity_poly.entity_id
_entity_poly.type
_entity_poly.pdbx_seq_one_letter_code
_entity_poly.pdbx_strand_id
1 'polypeptide(L)'
;MPNWSVLSDFTNHLPVRICYCYGWLRKPAFLDVQEIYLELAPKERYGTYSTITLGRGLNGIWTFGLFASFGTAGSSSGICVYGNAFPSKDQAQKYAADRLKQMMQSNIGSSDTKNYNQKVILATLKDLEKLEVSTIQLALF
;
A
#
# COMPACT_ATOMS: atom_id res chain seq x y z
N MET A 1 36.70 11.26 -21.28
CA MET A 1 35.38 11.55 -20.69
C MET A 1 34.33 10.86 -21.55
N PRO A 2 33.56 9.87 -21.06
CA PRO A 2 32.59 9.20 -21.91
C PRO A 2 31.31 10.03 -22.04
N ASN A 3 30.79 10.05 -23.26
CA ASN A 3 29.65 10.82 -23.74
C ASN A 3 28.33 10.15 -23.31
N TRP A 4 27.44 10.89 -22.63
CA TRP A 4 26.20 10.38 -22.02
C TRP A 4 24.96 10.43 -22.94
N SER A 5 25.14 10.51 -24.26
CA SER A 5 24.04 10.76 -25.20
C SER A 5 23.35 9.50 -25.76
N VAL A 6 23.45 8.34 -25.10
CA VAL A 6 22.92 7.05 -25.64
C VAL A 6 21.86 6.39 -24.74
N LEU A 7 21.32 7.10 -23.75
CA LEU A 7 20.30 6.54 -22.83
C LEU A 7 18.88 7.12 -23.03
N SER A 8 18.60 7.81 -24.13
CA SER A 8 17.24 8.34 -24.42
C SER A 8 16.27 7.30 -24.99
N ASP A 9 16.74 6.14 -25.45
CA ASP A 9 15.94 5.27 -26.33
C ASP A 9 15.29 4.05 -25.64
N PHE A 10 15.24 4.03 -24.31
CA PHE A 10 14.55 2.97 -23.55
C PHE A 10 13.15 3.36 -23.05
N THR A 11 12.50 4.36 -23.66
CA THR A 11 11.18 4.84 -23.19
C THR A 11 9.97 4.18 -23.86
N ASN A 12 10.13 3.30 -24.86
CA ASN A 12 8.97 2.95 -25.71
C ASN A 12 8.31 1.57 -25.48
N HIS A 13 8.84 0.65 -24.66
CA HIS A 13 8.23 -0.69 -24.53
C HIS A 13 8.10 -1.25 -23.10
N LEU A 14 8.29 -0.44 -22.06
CA LEU A 14 7.91 -0.83 -20.69
C LEU A 14 6.95 0.22 -20.14
N PRO A 15 5.81 -0.15 -19.54
CA PRO A 15 4.93 0.82 -18.92
C PRO A 15 5.75 1.56 -17.86
N VAL A 16 5.96 2.86 -18.06
CA VAL A 16 6.69 3.73 -17.13
C VAL A 16 5.86 3.80 -15.85
N ARG A 17 6.15 2.93 -14.87
CA ARG A 17 5.27 2.74 -13.70
C ARG A 17 5.40 3.85 -12.68
N ILE A 18 6.58 4.45 -12.45
CA ILE A 18 6.78 5.74 -11.77
C ILE A 18 8.05 6.37 -12.35
N CYS A 19 7.96 7.56 -12.94
CA CYS A 19 9.11 8.16 -13.66
C CYS A 19 10.17 8.73 -12.71
N TYR A 20 11.43 8.33 -12.89
CA TYR A 20 12.61 8.88 -12.21
C TYR A 20 13.54 9.52 -13.22
N CYS A 21 13.82 10.81 -13.06
CA CYS A 21 14.87 11.46 -13.83
C CYS A 21 16.28 11.29 -13.22
N TYR A 22 16.44 10.58 -12.08
CA TYR A 22 17.69 10.60 -11.32
C TYR A 22 18.00 9.28 -10.56
N GLY A 23 18.73 8.34 -11.20
CA GLY A 23 19.60 7.32 -10.57
C GLY A 23 18.99 6.20 -9.69
N TRP A 24 19.59 5.01 -9.70
CA TRP A 24 19.10 3.79 -9.00
C TRP A 24 19.11 3.86 -7.46
N LEU A 25 19.88 4.78 -6.86
CA LEU A 25 20.06 4.88 -5.40
C LEU A 25 19.31 6.06 -4.77
N ARG A 26 18.62 6.89 -5.56
CA ARG A 26 17.84 8.01 -5.00
C ARG A 26 16.48 7.52 -4.55
N LYS A 27 16.11 7.88 -3.32
CA LYS A 27 14.78 7.61 -2.79
C LYS A 27 13.73 8.24 -3.71
N PRO A 28 12.64 7.53 -4.07
CA PRO A 28 11.53 8.11 -4.81
C PRO A 28 11.06 9.40 -4.15
N ALA A 29 10.96 10.47 -4.95
CA ALA A 29 10.18 11.62 -4.56
C ALA A 29 8.73 11.35 -4.96
N PHE A 30 7.86 11.18 -3.96
CA PHE A 30 6.42 11.17 -4.15
C PHE A 30 5.90 12.60 -4.00
N LEU A 31 4.99 13.01 -4.89
CA LEU A 31 4.31 14.29 -4.82
C LEU A 31 3.29 14.32 -3.68
N ASP A 32 2.68 13.17 -3.41
CA ASP A 32 1.68 13.00 -2.37
C ASP A 32 1.90 11.64 -1.72
N VAL A 33 1.79 11.60 -0.39
CA VAL A 33 1.84 10.38 0.41
C VAL A 33 0.74 10.45 1.45
N GLN A 34 -0.14 9.45 1.43
CA GLN A 34 -1.20 9.32 2.43
C GLN A 34 -1.04 7.99 3.17
N GLU A 35 -1.12 8.04 4.50
CA GLU A 35 -1.16 6.85 5.35
C GLU A 35 -2.54 6.67 5.95
N ILE A 36 -3.10 5.47 5.77
CA ILE A 36 -4.38 5.04 6.32
C ILE A 36 -4.09 3.99 7.39
N TYR A 37 -4.48 4.29 8.62
CA TYR A 37 -4.28 3.44 9.78
C TYR A 37 -5.57 2.65 10.07
N LEU A 38 -5.44 1.33 10.26
CA LEU A 38 -6.53 0.43 10.61
C LEU A 38 -6.28 -0.07 12.04
N GLU A 39 -7.05 0.44 13.01
CA GLU A 39 -6.68 0.49 14.42
C GLU A 39 -7.64 -0.32 15.30
N LEU A 40 -7.11 -1.34 15.99
CA LEU A 40 -7.83 -2.01 17.09
C LEU A 40 -7.78 -1.24 18.43
N ALA A 41 -6.78 -0.40 18.63
CA ALA A 41 -6.36 0.13 19.93
C ALA A 41 -5.55 1.43 19.75
N PRO A 42 -5.45 2.30 20.78
CA PRO A 42 -4.65 3.51 20.70
C PRO A 42 -3.20 3.21 20.30
N LYS A 43 -2.58 4.15 19.57
CA LYS A 43 -1.26 4.09 18.90
C LYS A 43 -0.06 3.89 19.85
N GLU A 44 -0.15 3.01 20.84
CA GLU A 44 0.86 2.84 21.87
C GLU A 44 2.03 1.96 21.42
N ARG A 45 1.86 1.13 20.37
CA ARG A 45 2.94 0.24 19.89
C ARG A 45 2.96 0.07 18.37
N TYR A 46 4.13 0.31 17.77
CA TYR A 46 4.39 -0.02 16.37
C TYR A 46 4.25 -1.54 16.15
N GLY A 47 3.53 -1.94 15.10
CA GLY A 47 3.32 -3.35 14.75
C GLY A 47 2.02 -3.97 15.27
N THR A 48 1.18 -3.25 16.02
CA THR A 48 -0.13 -3.76 16.50
C THR A 48 -1.32 -3.37 15.62
N TYR A 49 -1.07 -2.59 14.57
CA TYR A 49 -2.08 -2.10 13.64
C TYR A 49 -1.67 -2.38 12.21
N SER A 50 -2.63 -2.42 11.30
CA SER A 50 -2.36 -2.53 9.87
C SER A 50 -2.35 -1.14 9.23
N THR A 51 -1.60 -0.96 8.16
CA THR A 51 -1.46 0.34 7.47
C THR A 51 -1.52 0.15 5.97
N ILE A 52 -2.18 1.07 5.29
CA ILE A 52 -2.11 1.24 3.84
C ILE A 52 -1.44 2.59 3.58
N THR A 53 -0.36 2.58 2.81
CA THR A 53 0.34 3.80 2.41
C THR A 53 0.10 4.01 0.92
N LEU A 54 -0.47 5.14 0.51
CA LEU A 54 -0.65 5.51 -0.89
C LEU A 54 0.41 6.54 -1.26
N GLY A 55 1.01 6.40 -2.45
CA GLY A 55 1.99 7.34 -2.96
C GLY A 55 1.68 7.75 -4.39
N ARG A 56 1.79 9.04 -4.69
CA ARG A 56 1.66 9.58 -6.05
C ARG A 56 3.02 9.95 -6.62
N GLY A 57 3.39 9.35 -7.74
CA GLY A 57 4.59 9.68 -8.48
C GLY A 57 4.51 11.03 -9.20
N LEU A 58 5.66 11.52 -9.66
CA LEU A 58 5.76 12.74 -10.48
C LEU A 58 4.98 12.64 -11.80
N ASN A 59 4.79 11.43 -12.30
CA ASN A 59 3.99 11.12 -13.50
C ASN A 59 2.48 11.05 -13.23
N GLY A 60 2.01 11.39 -12.02
CA GLY A 60 0.61 11.31 -11.63
C GLY A 60 0.10 9.90 -11.35
N ILE A 61 0.95 8.88 -11.51
CA ILE A 61 0.59 7.48 -11.23
C ILE A 61 0.60 7.24 -9.73
N TRP A 62 -0.42 6.53 -9.26
CA TRP A 62 -0.57 6.11 -7.87
C TRP A 62 -0.03 4.70 -7.67
N THR A 63 0.52 4.47 -6.49
CA THR A 63 0.99 3.17 -6.02
C THR A 63 0.68 3.04 -4.54
N PHE A 64 0.87 1.85 -3.97
CA PHE A 64 0.64 1.62 -2.56
C PHE A 64 1.74 0.76 -1.92
N GLY A 65 1.91 0.97 -0.63
CA GLY A 65 2.53 0.08 0.34
C GLY A 65 1.47 -0.40 1.33
N LEU A 66 1.78 -1.49 2.01
CA LEU A 66 0.89 -2.18 2.93
C LEU A 66 1.70 -2.79 4.07
N PHE A 67 1.19 -2.64 5.27
CA PHE A 67 1.63 -3.36 6.45
C PHE A 67 0.43 -4.11 7.03
N ALA A 68 0.50 -5.43 7.06
CA ALA A 68 -0.49 -6.30 7.67
C ALA A 68 0.05 -6.79 9.02
N SER A 69 -0.62 -6.44 10.11
CA SER A 69 -0.34 -7.00 11.44
C SER A 69 -1.35 -8.09 11.77
N PHE A 70 -0.85 -9.27 12.15
CA PHE A 70 -1.65 -10.37 12.65
C PHE A 70 -1.56 -10.51 14.18
N GLY A 71 -0.93 -9.54 14.87
CA GLY A 71 -0.66 -9.55 16.30
C GLY A 71 0.82 -9.77 16.61
N THR A 72 1.32 -10.99 16.42
CA THR A 72 2.76 -11.31 16.61
C THR A 72 3.48 -11.42 15.28
N ALA A 73 2.82 -12.02 14.28
CA ALA A 73 3.31 -12.04 12.91
C ALA A 73 2.88 -10.77 12.16
N GLY A 74 3.65 -10.42 11.13
CA GLY A 74 3.32 -9.33 10.24
C GLY A 74 3.90 -9.55 8.85
N SER A 75 3.33 -8.84 7.88
CA SER A 75 3.84 -8.79 6.52
C SER A 75 3.85 -7.35 6.05
N SER A 76 4.90 -6.96 5.33
CA SER A 76 5.09 -5.57 4.93
C SER A 76 5.58 -5.48 3.50
N SER A 77 5.03 -4.52 2.77
CA SER A 77 5.50 -4.08 1.46
C SER A 77 5.53 -2.56 1.47
N GLY A 78 6.71 -1.96 1.38
CA GLY A 78 6.83 -0.51 1.20
C GLY A 78 6.32 -0.07 -0.17
N ILE A 79 6.09 1.22 -0.33
CA ILE A 79 5.81 1.77 -1.66
C ILE A 79 7.01 1.47 -2.58
N CYS A 80 6.73 0.84 -3.72
CA CYS A 80 7.74 0.40 -4.67
C CYS A 80 7.46 0.96 -6.07
N VAL A 81 8.51 1.42 -6.74
CA VAL A 81 8.52 1.89 -8.14
C VAL A 81 8.02 0.81 -9.10
N TYR A 82 8.39 -0.42 -8.82
CA TYR A 82 8.03 -1.61 -9.59
C TYR A 82 6.73 -2.24 -9.07
N GLY A 83 6.08 -1.62 -8.09
CA GLY A 83 4.81 -2.05 -7.55
C GLY A 83 3.68 -1.92 -8.56
N ASN A 84 2.47 -2.22 -8.09
CA ASN A 84 1.28 -1.99 -8.90
C ASN A 84 1.10 -0.48 -9.10
N ALA A 85 0.78 -0.12 -10.35
CA ALA A 85 0.58 1.24 -10.81
C ALA A 85 -0.90 1.45 -11.13
N PHE A 86 -1.45 2.55 -10.64
CA PHE A 86 -2.86 2.88 -10.77
C PHE A 86 -3.04 4.30 -11.31
N PRO A 87 -4.02 4.53 -12.19
CA PRO A 87 -4.30 5.86 -12.73
C PRO A 87 -4.94 6.80 -11.70
N SER A 88 -5.58 6.27 -10.65
CA SER A 88 -6.23 7.08 -9.61
C SER A 88 -5.91 6.58 -8.21
N LYS A 89 -6.02 7.51 -7.25
CA LYS A 89 -5.89 7.25 -5.83
C LYS A 89 -6.89 6.20 -5.35
N ASP A 90 -8.14 6.32 -5.78
CA ASP A 90 -9.22 5.43 -5.34
C ASP A 90 -9.00 4.00 -5.82
N GLN A 91 -8.48 3.81 -7.04
CA GLN A 91 -8.14 2.49 -7.54
C GLN A 91 -6.97 1.87 -6.75
N ALA A 92 -5.94 2.67 -6.43
CA ALA A 92 -4.83 2.21 -5.60
C ALA A 92 -5.30 1.84 -4.19
N GLN A 93 -6.15 2.68 -3.58
CA GLN A 93 -6.73 2.45 -2.26
C GLN A 93 -7.59 1.18 -2.22
N LYS A 94 -8.50 1.04 -3.19
CA LYS A 94 -9.37 -0.14 -3.29
C LYS A 94 -8.55 -1.42 -3.44
N TYR A 95 -7.58 -1.43 -4.36
CA TYR A 95 -6.73 -2.59 -4.55
C TYR A 95 -5.91 -2.94 -3.29
N ALA A 96 -5.38 -1.94 -2.59
CA ALA A 96 -4.66 -2.14 -1.34
C ALA A 96 -5.56 -2.71 -0.23
N ALA A 97 -6.78 -2.19 -0.10
CA ALA A 97 -7.78 -2.66 0.85
C ALA A 97 -8.21 -4.11 0.54
N ASP A 98 -8.49 -4.43 -0.72
CA ASP A 98 -8.85 -5.78 -1.17
C ASP A 98 -7.72 -6.77 -0.89
N ARG A 99 -6.47 -6.38 -1.16
CA ARG A 99 -5.30 -7.22 -0.87
C ARG A 99 -5.14 -7.46 0.63
N LEU A 100 -5.30 -6.44 1.47
CA LEU A 100 -5.24 -6.59 2.92
C LEU A 100 -6.36 -7.51 3.42
N LYS A 101 -7.58 -7.32 2.91
CA LYS A 101 -8.75 -8.14 3.23
C LYS A 101 -8.49 -9.61 2.91
N GLN A 102 -7.95 -9.92 1.73
CA GLN A 102 -7.57 -11.27 1.35
C GLN A 102 -6.53 -11.87 2.29
N MET A 103 -5.50 -11.10 2.66
CA MET A 103 -4.46 -11.55 3.61
C MET A 103 -5.02 -11.81 5.01
N MET A 104 -5.98 -11.00 5.47
CA MET A 104 -6.64 -11.21 6.76
C MET A 104 -7.57 -12.42 6.71
N GLN A 105 -8.38 -12.55 5.65
CA GLN A 105 -9.32 -13.65 5.46
C GLN A 105 -8.64 -15.02 5.36
N SER A 106 -7.48 -15.10 4.71
CA SER A 106 -6.73 -16.37 4.60
C SER A 106 -6.21 -16.90 5.93
N ASN A 107 -6.15 -16.07 6.97
CA ASN A 107 -5.67 -16.42 8.31
C ASN A 107 -6.79 -16.52 9.35
N ILE A 108 -8.05 -16.42 8.93
CA ILE A 108 -9.20 -16.67 9.80
C ILE A 108 -9.19 -18.14 10.22
N GLY A 109 -9.34 -18.39 11.52
CA GLY A 109 -9.37 -19.75 12.07
C GLY A 109 -8.02 -20.48 12.00
N SER A 110 -6.91 -19.74 11.79
CA SER A 110 -5.57 -20.32 11.82
C SER A 110 -5.31 -21.07 13.13
N SER A 111 -4.76 -22.29 13.03
CA SER A 111 -4.38 -23.12 14.17
C SER A 111 -3.19 -22.54 14.95
N ASP A 112 -2.40 -21.68 14.32
CA ASP A 112 -1.29 -20.96 14.95
C ASP A 112 -1.78 -19.68 15.63
N THR A 113 -2.41 -19.88 16.79
CA THR A 113 -3.00 -18.80 17.59
C THR A 113 -1.98 -17.89 18.27
N LYS A 114 -0.68 -18.26 18.26
CA LYS A 114 0.40 -17.44 18.80
C LYS A 114 0.81 -16.35 17.81
N ASN A 115 0.87 -16.70 16.53
CA ASN A 115 1.23 -15.76 15.46
C ASN A 115 0.02 -14.99 14.92
N TYR A 116 -1.11 -15.67 14.78
CA TYR A 116 -2.34 -15.13 14.18
C TYR A 116 -3.43 -14.92 15.23
N ASN A 117 -3.43 -13.72 15.80
CA ASN A 117 -4.43 -13.31 16.77
C ASN A 117 -5.75 -12.96 16.06
N GLN A 118 -6.76 -13.81 16.23
CA GLN A 118 -8.07 -13.65 15.60
C GLN A 118 -8.76 -12.33 15.97
N LYS A 119 -8.52 -11.77 17.16
CA LYS A 119 -9.08 -10.47 17.54
C LYS A 119 -8.53 -9.34 16.67
N VAL A 120 -7.23 -9.39 16.36
CA VAL A 120 -6.55 -8.39 15.50
C VAL A 120 -7.04 -8.50 14.06
N ILE A 121 -7.14 -9.73 13.55
CA ILE A 121 -7.63 -10.01 12.20
C ILE A 121 -9.07 -9.49 12.02
N LEU A 122 -9.97 -9.87 12.93
CA LEU A 122 -11.39 -9.52 12.82
C LEU A 122 -11.65 -8.02 12.94
N ALA A 123 -10.96 -7.30 13.84
CA ALA A 123 -11.17 -5.86 13.93
C ALA A 123 -10.45 -5.08 12.81
N THR A 124 -9.35 -5.60 12.22
CA THR A 124 -8.82 -5.04 10.97
C THR A 124 -9.83 -5.18 9.82
N LEU A 125 -10.50 -6.34 9.70
CA LEU A 125 -11.55 -6.55 8.70
C LEU A 125 -12.73 -5.59 8.91
N LYS A 126 -13.14 -5.37 10.17
CA LYS A 126 -14.18 -4.40 10.50
C LYS A 126 -13.81 -2.96 10.11
N ASP A 127 -12.54 -2.57 10.27
CA ASP A 127 -12.10 -1.23 9.87
C ASP A 127 -12.00 -1.07 8.35
N LEU A 128 -11.64 -2.13 7.63
CA LEU A 128 -11.70 -2.15 6.17
C LEU A 128 -13.13 -1.97 5.65
N GLU A 129 -14.12 -2.62 6.29
CA GLU A 129 -15.53 -2.41 5.95
C GLU A 129 -15.98 -0.96 6.19
N LYS A 130 -15.56 -0.34 7.30
CA LYS A 130 -15.84 1.10 7.54
C LYS A 130 -15.19 1.99 6.50
N LEU A 131 -13.96 1.68 6.08
CA LEU A 131 -13.24 2.41 5.03
C LEU A 131 -14.03 2.35 3.70
N GLU A 132 -14.47 1.17 3.29
CA GLU A 132 -15.31 0.97 2.09
C GLU A 132 -16.59 1.81 2.17
N VAL A 133 -17.32 1.74 3.29
CA VAL A 133 -18.56 2.51 3.49
C VAL A 133 -18.31 4.02 3.43
N SER A 134 -17.27 4.52 4.11
CA SER A 134 -16.94 5.95 4.11
C SER A 134 -16.60 6.47 2.72
N THR A 135 -15.94 5.65 1.90
CA THR A 135 -15.58 5.99 0.52
C THR A 135 -16.83 6.10 -0.36
N ILE A 136 -17.79 5.18 -0.21
CA ILE A 136 -19.06 5.21 -0.94
C ILE A 136 -19.88 6.43 -0.53
N GLN A 137 -19.95 6.74 0.77
CA GLN A 137 -20.71 7.89 1.27
C GLN A 137 -20.19 9.21 0.71
N LEU A 138 -18.86 9.38 0.61
CA LEU A 138 -18.25 10.57 0.01
C LEU A 138 -18.48 10.69 -1.50
N ALA A 139 -18.73 9.59 -2.21
CA ALA A 139 -19.00 9.59 -3.64
C ALA A 139 -20.45 9.96 -4.01
N LEU A 140 -21.35 10.05 -3.03
CA LEU A 140 -22.79 10.32 -3.24
C LEU A 140 -23.18 11.80 -3.04
N PHE A 141 -22.22 12.68 -2.71
CA PHE A 141 -22.41 14.12 -2.55
C PHE A 141 -21.62 14.89 -3.61
#